data_AF-A0A8H4NJF3-F1
#
_entry.id   AF-A0A8H4NJF3-F1
#
_cell.length_a   1.000
_cell.length_b   1.000
_cell.length_c   1.000
_cell.angle_alpha   90.00
_cell.angle_beta   90.00
_cell.angle_gamma   90.00
#
_symmetry.space_group_name_H-M   'P 1'
#
loop_
_entity.id
_entity.type
_entity.pdbx_description
1 polymer ?
#
loop_
_entity_poly.entity_id
_entity_poly.type
_entity_poly.pdbx_seq_one_letter_code
_entity_poly.pdbx_strand_id
1 'polypeptide(L)'
;MPVIDSGSIRDIYKMAPLSAGLGREGREGRERWSQIQDKAELMSSHEVGESSRQPSASDKGKKPEHQPEHQPKPLPRRTGYDADVLLDLCDTIRSSLHEGRPEERWEEAMGFLAALLRDEEHYNRAIEFETIRNTHLDKLISDIMDPRYRHPRVPIRFSKDVERAEALERKWVERFRGPYFNMEQNRYRDLPKTGRLKDVALNLDAENPEDRWQAKEGKTLSELEGNLEIEPGEWWLNLACAHRDGIVGSAREKPTKGKYGVAALPLLTGQEKIDDEEGTLKYVRQGRITDIHVSLISQVGATFRILRGHHLRSPYAPKAGIRYDGLYTIRRYSQWFNEVSDRHHMMLTLERVEDQKPIEDIVYIPRPSEMDDWELYQKYEGEAIKKHKGNKAFLD
;
A
#
# COMPACT_ATOMS: atom_id res chain seq x y z
N MET A 1 -18.19 70.59 3.73
CA MET A 1 -16.95 69.77 3.67
C MET A 1 -17.35 68.30 3.56
N PRO A 2 -16.68 67.52 2.70
CA PRO A 2 -17.13 66.26 2.07
C PRO A 2 -16.71 65.01 2.91
N VAL A 3 -17.22 63.77 2.80
CA VAL A 3 -17.56 62.81 1.70
C VAL A 3 -16.33 61.97 1.20
N ILE A 4 -16.38 60.64 1.45
CA ILE A 4 -15.83 59.45 0.71
C ILE A 4 -14.27 59.38 0.61
N ASP A 5 -13.57 58.25 0.86
CA ASP A 5 -13.53 57.08 -0.02
C ASP A 5 -12.98 55.78 0.58
N SER A 6 -13.50 54.70 -0.03
CA SER A 6 -13.11 53.30 -0.03
C SER A 6 -11.72 53.02 -0.63
N GLY A 7 -11.07 51.94 -0.17
CA GLY A 7 -9.79 51.50 -0.71
C GLY A 7 -9.37 50.13 -0.16
N SER A 8 -9.66 49.10 -0.94
CA SER A 8 -9.32 47.69 -0.72
C SER A 8 -7.83 47.40 -0.96
N ILE A 9 -7.40 46.20 -0.52
CA ILE A 9 -6.40 45.29 -1.13
C ILE A 9 -5.13 44.99 -0.30
N ARG A 10 -5.07 43.72 0.11
CA ARG A 10 -3.91 42.81 0.29
C ARG A 10 -2.82 43.20 1.28
N ASP A 11 -2.81 42.49 2.39
CA ASP A 11 -1.92 41.34 2.64
C ASP A 11 -2.09 40.99 4.10
N ILE A 12 -2.13 39.69 4.42
CA ILE A 12 -1.66 39.08 5.68
C ILE A 12 -2.24 37.64 5.76
N TYR A 13 -1.31 36.69 5.84
CA TYR A 13 -1.43 35.22 5.98
C TYR A 13 -1.76 34.37 4.76
N LYS A 14 -0.76 34.27 3.86
CA LYS A 14 -0.38 32.99 3.23
C LYS A 14 0.35 32.14 4.26
N MET A 15 -0.25 31.04 4.73
CA MET A 15 0.45 29.95 5.42
C MET A 15 0.69 28.83 4.40
N ALA A 16 1.93 28.73 3.94
CA ALA A 16 2.42 27.62 3.12
C ALA A 16 2.85 26.45 4.03
N PRO A 17 2.80 25.19 3.52
CA PRO A 17 3.11 23.99 4.30
C PRO A 17 4.61 23.89 4.62
N LEU A 18 4.91 23.48 5.86
CA LEU A 18 6.26 23.23 6.36
C LEU A 18 6.86 21.97 5.73
N SER A 19 7.53 22.13 4.59
CA SER A 19 8.44 21.14 4.04
C SER A 19 9.49 21.81 3.15
N ALA A 20 10.54 22.37 3.74
CA ALA A 20 11.85 22.60 3.11
C ALA A 20 12.79 23.32 4.09
N GLY A 21 13.99 22.77 4.33
CA GLY A 21 15.08 23.55 4.91
C GLY A 21 15.98 22.86 5.94
N LEU A 22 16.51 21.67 5.67
CA LEU A 22 17.72 21.17 6.36
C LEU A 22 18.66 20.53 5.34
N GLY A 23 19.45 21.38 4.67
CA GLY A 23 20.49 20.98 3.75
C GLY A 23 21.76 21.76 4.05
N ARG A 24 22.55 21.33 5.05
CA ARG A 24 23.97 21.69 5.24
C ARG A 24 24.58 20.97 6.46
N GLU A 25 24.59 19.64 6.48
CA GLU A 25 25.34 18.87 7.51
C GLU A 25 25.86 17.52 6.97
N GLY A 26 25.98 17.39 5.65
CA GLY A 26 26.24 16.13 4.95
C GLY A 26 27.70 15.79 4.68
N ARG A 27 28.69 16.37 5.38
CA ARG A 27 30.12 16.03 5.15
C ARG A 27 30.90 15.58 6.38
N GLU A 28 30.59 16.06 7.58
CA GLU A 28 31.36 15.67 8.79
C GLU A 28 30.91 14.31 9.37
N GLY A 29 29.71 13.84 9.02
CA GLY A 29 29.21 12.54 9.47
C GLY A 29 29.86 11.33 8.81
N ARG A 30 30.71 11.49 7.77
CA ARG A 30 31.26 10.37 7.00
C ARG A 30 32.55 9.78 7.58
N GLU A 31 33.30 10.57 8.35
CA GLU A 31 34.61 10.15 8.89
C GLU A 31 34.51 9.50 10.28
N ARG A 32 33.39 9.69 10.99
CA ARG A 32 33.19 9.15 12.34
C ARG A 32 32.73 7.68 12.37
N TRP A 33 32.25 7.12 11.26
CA TRP A 33 31.75 5.73 11.20
C TRP A 33 32.82 4.69 10.88
N SER A 34 33.96 5.07 10.28
CA SER A 34 35.09 4.14 10.10
C SER A 34 35.68 3.66 11.42
N GLN A 35 35.65 4.49 12.48
CA GLN A 35 36.26 4.14 13.77
C GLN A 35 35.44 3.14 14.61
N ILE A 36 34.18 2.86 14.23
CA ILE A 36 33.31 1.91 14.96
C ILE A 36 33.38 0.50 14.35
N GLN A 37 33.73 0.36 13.06
CA GLN A 37 33.94 -0.93 12.40
C GLN A 37 35.21 -1.66 12.90
N ASP A 38 36.30 -0.93 13.17
CA ASP A 38 37.60 -1.53 13.53
C ASP A 38 37.65 -2.24 14.91
N LYS A 39 36.66 -2.06 15.78
CA LYS A 39 36.64 -2.72 17.11
C LYS A 39 35.88 -4.04 17.15
N ALA A 40 35.17 -4.42 16.09
CA ALA A 40 34.37 -5.64 16.06
C ALA A 40 35.01 -6.79 15.26
N GLU A 41 36.03 -6.52 14.44
CA GLU A 41 36.62 -7.52 13.52
C GLU A 41 37.89 -8.21 14.05
N LEU A 42 38.39 -7.86 15.24
CA LEU A 42 39.69 -8.39 15.74
C LEU A 42 39.60 -9.69 16.57
N MET A 43 38.49 -10.43 16.55
CA MET A 43 38.33 -11.63 17.38
C MET A 43 37.47 -12.71 16.69
N SER A 44 37.87 -13.20 15.51
CA SER A 44 37.50 -14.56 15.06
C SER A 44 38.30 -14.96 13.82
N SER A 45 39.26 -15.87 13.98
CA SER A 45 39.92 -16.54 12.86
C SER A 45 40.42 -17.89 13.36
N HIS A 46 39.89 -18.99 12.80
CA HIS A 46 40.66 -20.16 12.39
C HIS A 46 39.80 -21.17 11.58
N GLU A 47 40.34 -21.51 10.40
CA GLU A 47 40.33 -22.75 9.56
C GLU A 47 39.04 -23.58 9.38
N VAL A 48 38.49 -23.78 8.16
CA VAL A 48 38.94 -24.43 6.89
C VAL A 48 38.94 -25.97 6.93
N GLY A 49 38.13 -26.58 6.04
CA GLY A 49 38.21 -27.98 5.62
C GLY A 49 37.30 -28.28 4.42
N GLU A 50 37.90 -28.44 3.24
CA GLU A 50 37.28 -28.88 1.97
C GLU A 50 37.01 -30.40 1.92
N SER A 51 36.00 -30.83 1.14
CA SER A 51 36.16 -31.95 0.17
C SER A 51 34.98 -32.11 -0.82
N SER A 52 35.30 -31.77 -2.06
CA SER A 52 34.98 -32.32 -3.41
C SER A 52 33.97 -33.48 -3.71
N ARG A 53 33.26 -33.27 -4.86
CA ARG A 53 32.94 -34.17 -6.03
C ARG A 53 31.94 -35.34 -5.85
N GLN A 54 31.07 -35.77 -6.78
CA GLN A 54 30.58 -35.39 -8.13
C GLN A 54 29.35 -36.32 -8.47
N PRO A 55 28.63 -36.14 -9.60
CA PRO A 55 27.25 -36.62 -9.84
C PRO A 55 27.11 -37.94 -10.64
N SER A 56 25.88 -38.47 -10.72
CA SER A 56 25.49 -39.53 -11.65
C SER A 56 24.17 -39.23 -12.38
N ALA A 57 24.16 -39.52 -13.68
CA ALA A 57 23.09 -39.28 -14.65
C ALA A 57 22.35 -40.57 -15.08
N SER A 58 21.33 -40.37 -15.94
CA SER A 58 20.61 -41.32 -16.83
C SER A 58 19.40 -42.05 -16.20
N ASP A 59 18.28 -42.32 -16.87
CA ASP A 59 18.01 -42.43 -18.32
C ASP A 59 16.49 -42.53 -18.62
N LYS A 60 16.08 -42.16 -19.87
CA LYS A 60 14.92 -42.59 -20.70
C LYS A 60 13.48 -42.62 -20.09
N GLY A 61 12.45 -42.00 -20.64
CA GLY A 61 12.06 -41.84 -22.04
C GLY A 61 10.92 -42.79 -22.42
N LYS A 62 9.69 -42.28 -22.66
CA LYS A 62 8.63 -42.89 -23.50
C LYS A 62 7.50 -41.88 -23.79
N LYS A 63 7.02 -41.88 -25.03
CA LYS A 63 5.96 -41.06 -25.67
C LYS A 63 5.16 -42.05 -26.56
N PRO A 64 4.06 -41.66 -27.23
CA PRO A 64 2.75 -41.14 -26.79
C PRO A 64 1.59 -42.11 -27.19
N GLU A 65 0.36 -41.92 -26.66
CA GLU A 65 -0.82 -42.47 -27.35
C GLU A 65 -2.13 -41.68 -27.09
N HIS A 66 -3.09 -41.91 -27.98
CA HIS A 66 -4.18 -41.09 -28.53
C HIS A 66 -5.20 -40.37 -27.64
N GLN A 67 -5.67 -39.25 -28.23
CA GLN A 67 -6.88 -38.47 -27.90
C GLN A 67 -8.17 -39.26 -28.16
N PRO A 68 -9.28 -38.91 -27.47
CA PRO A 68 -10.60 -38.94 -28.06
C PRO A 68 -11.16 -37.52 -28.26
N GLU A 69 -11.83 -37.34 -29.39
CA GLU A 69 -12.58 -36.15 -29.80
C GLU A 69 -13.61 -35.74 -28.74
N HIS A 70 -13.52 -34.49 -28.27
CA HIS A 70 -14.60 -33.84 -27.53
C HIS A 70 -15.31 -32.81 -28.41
N GLN A 71 -16.55 -33.14 -28.73
CA GLN A 71 -17.58 -32.25 -29.29
C GLN A 71 -17.62 -30.91 -28.55
N PRO A 72 -17.92 -29.78 -29.24
CA PRO A 72 -17.94 -28.48 -28.61
C PRO A 72 -19.03 -28.42 -27.53
N LYS A 73 -18.60 -28.26 -26.27
CA LYS A 73 -19.49 -27.93 -25.16
C LYS A 73 -20.26 -26.66 -25.52
N PRO A 74 -21.58 -26.60 -25.26
CA PRO A 74 -22.33 -25.36 -25.43
C PRO A 74 -21.69 -24.30 -24.54
N LEU A 75 -21.39 -23.13 -25.11
CA LEU A 75 -20.85 -22.00 -24.36
C LEU A 75 -21.78 -21.71 -23.17
N PRO A 76 -21.24 -21.59 -21.94
CA PRO A 76 -22.04 -21.18 -20.80
C PRO A 76 -22.63 -19.81 -21.10
N ARG A 77 -23.92 -19.64 -20.79
CA ARG A 77 -24.60 -18.35 -20.80
C ARG A 77 -23.74 -17.38 -19.96
N ARG A 78 -23.38 -16.22 -20.51
CA ARG A 78 -22.60 -15.17 -19.84
C ARG A 78 -23.25 -14.81 -18.49
N THR A 79 -22.85 -15.48 -17.43
CA THR A 79 -22.98 -15.01 -16.05
C THR A 79 -22.05 -13.81 -15.90
N GLY A 80 -22.49 -12.77 -15.20
CA GLY A 80 -21.82 -11.46 -15.10
C GLY A 80 -20.32 -11.55 -14.84
N TYR A 81 -19.61 -10.51 -15.25
CA TYR A 81 -18.15 -10.41 -15.07
C TYR A 81 -17.77 -10.61 -13.60
N ASP A 82 -16.74 -11.43 -13.37
CA ASP A 82 -16.12 -11.55 -12.06
C ASP A 82 -15.48 -10.20 -11.71
N ALA A 83 -16.02 -9.56 -10.66
CA ALA A 83 -15.62 -8.23 -10.27
C ALA A 83 -14.16 -8.18 -9.81
N ASP A 84 -13.66 -9.25 -9.19
CA ASP A 84 -12.30 -9.29 -8.66
C ASP A 84 -11.28 -9.41 -9.81
N VAL A 85 -11.60 -10.26 -10.80
CA VAL A 85 -10.79 -10.39 -12.03
C VAL A 85 -10.77 -9.09 -12.83
N LEU A 86 -11.91 -8.39 -12.89
CA LEU A 86 -12.01 -7.13 -13.60
C LEU A 86 -11.30 -5.98 -12.89
N LEU A 87 -11.39 -5.92 -11.56
CA LEU A 87 -10.63 -4.98 -10.73
C LEU A 87 -9.12 -5.20 -10.91
N ASP A 88 -8.66 -6.46 -10.88
CA ASP A 88 -7.26 -6.81 -11.11
C ASP A 88 -6.78 -6.38 -12.51
N LEU A 89 -7.59 -6.58 -13.55
CA LEU A 89 -7.30 -6.10 -14.89
C LEU A 89 -7.19 -4.56 -14.91
N CYS A 90 -8.14 -3.84 -14.30
CA CYS A 90 -8.10 -2.38 -14.20
C CYS A 90 -6.82 -1.89 -13.50
N ASP A 91 -6.49 -2.46 -12.33
CA ASP A 91 -5.32 -2.08 -11.56
C ASP A 91 -4.01 -2.38 -12.28
N THR A 92 -3.94 -3.51 -12.98
CA THR A 92 -2.76 -3.88 -13.79
C THR A 92 -2.52 -2.84 -14.88
N ILE A 93 -3.56 -2.51 -15.65
CA ILE A 93 -3.45 -1.54 -16.74
C ILE A 93 -3.15 -0.14 -16.22
N ARG A 94 -3.85 0.33 -15.20
CA ARG A 94 -3.61 1.65 -14.60
C ARG A 94 -2.19 1.78 -14.05
N SER A 95 -1.67 0.74 -13.39
CA SER A 95 -0.27 0.71 -12.94
C SER A 95 0.68 0.85 -14.13
N SER A 96 0.48 0.06 -15.18
CA SER A 96 1.30 0.11 -16.40
C SER A 96 1.27 1.48 -17.08
N LEU A 97 0.11 2.16 -17.08
CA LEU A 97 -0.06 3.52 -17.61
C LEU A 97 0.71 4.54 -16.79
N HIS A 98 0.62 4.48 -15.45
CA HIS A 98 1.32 5.39 -14.54
C HIS A 98 2.84 5.22 -14.59
N GLU A 99 3.32 4.00 -14.87
CA GLU A 99 4.75 3.71 -15.02
C GLU A 99 5.29 4.00 -16.44
N GLY A 100 4.40 4.30 -17.39
CA GLY A 100 4.76 4.56 -18.78
C GLY A 100 5.16 3.29 -19.56
N ARG A 101 4.68 2.11 -19.16
CA ARG A 101 4.94 0.81 -19.79
C ARG A 101 3.64 0.05 -20.14
N PRO A 102 2.77 0.58 -21.01
CA PRO A 102 1.46 -0.01 -21.30
C PRO A 102 1.58 -1.24 -22.23
N GLU A 103 1.95 -2.39 -21.68
CA GLU A 103 2.11 -3.63 -22.46
C GLU A 103 1.51 -4.86 -21.80
N GLU A 104 1.52 -4.96 -20.46
CA GLU A 104 0.96 -6.13 -19.78
C GLU A 104 -0.57 -6.12 -19.86
N ARG A 105 -1.15 -7.14 -20.52
CA ARG A 105 -2.60 -7.34 -20.70
C ARG A 105 -3.36 -6.21 -21.43
N TRP A 106 -2.66 -5.28 -22.10
CA TRP A 106 -3.30 -4.16 -22.82
C TRP A 106 -4.32 -4.63 -23.87
N GLU A 107 -3.95 -5.61 -24.70
CA GLU A 107 -4.83 -6.15 -25.74
C GLU A 107 -6.07 -6.84 -25.16
N GLU A 108 -5.94 -7.49 -24.00
CA GLU A 108 -7.07 -8.08 -23.27
C GLU A 108 -8.03 -6.98 -22.81
N ALA A 109 -7.50 -5.91 -22.19
CA ALA A 109 -8.29 -4.78 -21.74
C ALA A 109 -8.97 -4.05 -22.89
N MET A 110 -8.26 -3.74 -23.98
CA MET A 110 -8.86 -3.05 -25.12
C MET A 110 -9.86 -3.92 -25.87
N GLY A 111 -9.60 -5.23 -25.97
CA GLY A 111 -10.56 -6.21 -26.49
C GLY A 111 -11.84 -6.27 -25.65
N PHE A 112 -11.70 -6.20 -24.32
CA PHE A 112 -12.79 -6.12 -23.37
C PHE A 112 -13.59 -4.82 -23.52
N LEU A 113 -12.94 -3.65 -23.53
CA LEU A 113 -13.61 -2.36 -23.73
C LEU A 113 -14.34 -2.30 -25.08
N ALA A 114 -13.74 -2.85 -26.14
CA ALA A 114 -14.38 -2.94 -27.44
C ALA A 114 -15.61 -3.87 -27.43
N ALA A 115 -15.60 -4.94 -26.63
CA ALA A 115 -16.76 -5.80 -26.45
C ALA A 115 -17.88 -5.09 -25.68
N LEU A 116 -17.54 -4.36 -24.62
CA LEU A 116 -18.51 -3.55 -23.87
C LEU A 116 -19.14 -2.46 -24.74
N LEU A 117 -18.35 -1.77 -25.57
CA LEU A 117 -18.87 -0.75 -26.47
C LEU A 117 -19.86 -1.34 -27.47
N ARG A 118 -19.55 -2.51 -28.07
CA ARG A 118 -20.50 -3.22 -28.94
C ARG A 118 -21.77 -3.61 -28.18
N ASP A 119 -21.65 -4.10 -26.96
CA ASP A 119 -22.81 -4.48 -26.15
C ASP A 119 -23.69 -3.25 -25.87
N GLU A 120 -23.12 -2.09 -25.51
CA GLU A 120 -23.88 -0.83 -25.33
C GLU A 120 -24.53 -0.32 -26.64
N GLU A 121 -23.87 -0.46 -27.78
CA GLU A 121 -24.42 -0.09 -29.11
C GLU A 121 -25.65 -0.92 -29.49
N HIS A 122 -25.67 -2.20 -29.12
CA HIS A 122 -26.79 -3.11 -29.37
C HIS A 122 -27.83 -3.09 -28.24
N TYR A 123 -27.75 -2.11 -27.33
CA TYR A 123 -28.58 -2.01 -26.12
C TYR A 123 -28.52 -3.27 -25.21
N ASN A 124 -27.46 -4.06 -25.35
CA ASN A 124 -27.16 -5.21 -24.52
C ASN A 124 -26.44 -4.71 -23.25
N ARG A 125 -27.20 -4.51 -22.18
CA ARG A 125 -26.73 -3.91 -20.92
C ARG A 125 -25.93 -4.89 -20.07
N ALA A 126 -24.80 -5.36 -20.61
CA ALA A 126 -24.01 -6.45 -20.02
C ALA A 126 -23.33 -6.08 -18.69
N ILE A 127 -23.03 -4.80 -18.48
CA ILE A 127 -22.41 -4.29 -17.24
C ILE A 127 -23.38 -3.40 -16.47
N GLU A 128 -23.37 -3.56 -15.15
CA GLU A 128 -24.15 -2.74 -14.22
C GLU A 128 -23.33 -1.59 -13.64
N PHE A 129 -24.01 -0.56 -13.14
CA PHE A 129 -23.39 0.60 -12.52
C PHE A 129 -22.48 0.20 -11.34
N GLU A 130 -22.92 -0.75 -10.52
CA GLU A 130 -22.18 -1.25 -9.37
C GLU A 130 -20.86 -1.92 -9.78
N THR A 131 -20.86 -2.68 -10.88
CA THR A 131 -19.65 -3.28 -11.43
C THR A 131 -18.66 -2.21 -11.87
N ILE A 132 -19.09 -1.18 -12.60
CA ILE A 132 -18.21 -0.08 -13.03
C ILE A 132 -17.59 0.61 -11.81
N ARG A 133 -18.41 0.91 -10.80
CA ARG A 133 -17.97 1.58 -9.58
C ARG A 133 -16.97 0.72 -8.80
N ASN A 134 -17.28 -0.54 -8.55
CA ASN A 134 -16.47 -1.40 -7.68
C ASN A 134 -15.17 -1.86 -8.36
N THR A 135 -15.12 -1.89 -9.70
CA THR A 135 -13.92 -2.28 -10.47
C THR A 135 -13.08 -1.09 -10.95
N HIS A 136 -13.51 0.15 -10.62
CA HIS A 136 -12.83 1.38 -11.00
C HIS A 136 -12.65 1.54 -12.52
N LEU A 137 -13.58 1.00 -13.30
CA LEU A 137 -13.56 1.09 -14.77
C LEU A 137 -13.68 2.53 -15.28
N ASP A 138 -14.41 3.39 -14.57
CA ASP A 138 -14.47 4.83 -14.83
C ASP A 138 -13.09 5.50 -14.70
N LYS A 139 -12.30 5.09 -13.70
CA LYS A 139 -10.95 5.60 -13.48
C LYS A 139 -9.98 5.05 -14.53
N LEU A 140 -10.11 3.77 -14.90
CA LEU A 140 -9.35 3.21 -16.03
C LEU A 140 -9.60 4.00 -17.33
N ILE A 141 -10.87 4.24 -17.67
CA ILE A 141 -11.23 5.03 -18.86
C ILE A 141 -10.63 6.44 -18.77
N SER A 142 -10.73 7.08 -17.61
CA SER A 142 -10.14 8.41 -17.36
C SER A 142 -8.63 8.40 -17.59
N ASP A 143 -7.91 7.40 -17.08
CA ASP A 143 -6.45 7.28 -17.22
C ASP A 143 -6.02 6.99 -18.67
N ILE A 144 -6.80 6.20 -19.42
CA ILE A 144 -6.55 5.98 -20.86
C ILE A 144 -6.69 7.29 -21.64
N MET A 145 -7.68 8.11 -21.31
CA MET A 145 -7.92 9.38 -21.99
C MET A 145 -6.94 10.47 -21.59
N ASP A 146 -6.34 10.40 -20.40
CA ASP A 146 -5.44 11.42 -19.87
C ASP A 146 -4.13 11.53 -20.69
N PRO A 147 -3.84 12.71 -21.28
CA PRO A 147 -2.60 12.94 -22.02
C PRO A 147 -1.31 12.71 -21.22
N ARG A 148 -1.35 12.82 -19.88
CA ARG A 148 -0.18 12.63 -19.00
C ARG A 148 0.37 11.21 -19.07
N TYR A 149 -0.49 10.21 -19.32
CA TYR A 149 -0.11 8.81 -19.41
C TYR A 149 0.14 8.35 -20.86
N ARG A 150 -0.04 9.25 -21.85
CA ARG A 150 0.29 8.98 -23.25
C ARG A 150 1.80 9.05 -23.44
N HIS A 151 2.49 7.92 -23.26
CA HIS A 151 3.93 7.89 -23.40
C HIS A 151 4.36 8.22 -24.86
N PRO A 152 5.37 9.08 -25.09
CA PRO A 152 5.69 9.59 -26.43
C PRO A 152 6.20 8.54 -27.45
N ARG A 153 6.56 7.34 -27.00
CA ARG A 153 6.93 6.19 -27.87
C ARG A 153 5.76 5.26 -28.18
N VAL A 154 4.57 5.60 -27.69
CA VAL A 154 3.40 4.76 -27.81
C VAL A 154 2.84 4.89 -29.24
N PRO A 155 2.75 3.80 -30.02
CA PRO A 155 2.37 3.87 -31.43
C PRO A 155 0.96 4.44 -31.65
N ILE A 156 0.69 4.91 -32.88
CA ILE A 156 -0.60 5.44 -33.39
C ILE A 156 -1.81 4.55 -33.01
N ARG A 157 -1.59 3.26 -32.72
CA ARG A 157 -2.61 2.30 -32.27
C ARG A 157 -3.44 2.79 -31.07
N PHE A 158 -2.86 3.60 -30.19
CA PHE A 158 -3.55 4.11 -28.99
C PHE A 158 -4.61 5.17 -29.30
N SER A 159 -4.57 5.85 -30.46
CA SER A 159 -5.61 6.83 -30.82
C SER A 159 -6.98 6.15 -30.93
N LYS A 160 -7.02 4.95 -31.52
CA LYS A 160 -8.27 4.18 -31.65
C LYS A 160 -8.78 3.70 -30.30
N ASP A 161 -7.87 3.38 -29.38
CA ASP A 161 -8.22 2.92 -28.03
C ASP A 161 -8.78 4.08 -27.19
N VAL A 162 -8.20 5.28 -27.33
CA VAL A 162 -8.74 6.51 -26.73
C VAL A 162 -10.12 6.83 -27.30
N GLU A 163 -10.30 6.80 -28.63
CA GLU A 163 -11.60 7.03 -29.26
C GLU A 163 -12.68 6.04 -28.78
N ARG A 164 -12.29 4.77 -28.54
CA ARG A 164 -13.17 3.76 -27.95
C ARG A 164 -13.54 4.07 -26.51
N ALA A 165 -12.56 4.46 -25.69
CA ALA A 165 -12.77 4.84 -24.30
C ALA A 165 -13.71 6.05 -24.20
N GLU A 166 -13.51 7.08 -25.03
CA GLU A 166 -14.38 8.26 -25.14
C GLU A 166 -15.80 7.90 -25.60
N ALA A 167 -15.93 6.98 -26.56
CA ALA A 167 -17.24 6.51 -27.02
C ALA A 167 -17.99 5.75 -25.92
N LEU A 168 -17.28 4.88 -25.19
CA LEU A 168 -17.85 4.12 -24.09
C LEU A 168 -18.27 5.03 -22.92
N GLU A 169 -17.43 6.01 -22.56
CA GLU A 169 -17.76 7.01 -21.54
C GLU A 169 -19.04 7.76 -21.90
N ARG A 170 -19.18 8.24 -23.15
CA ARG A 170 -20.40 8.92 -23.60
C ARG A 170 -21.65 8.04 -23.45
N LYS A 171 -21.55 6.75 -23.78
CA LYS A 171 -22.66 5.79 -23.61
C LYS A 171 -23.03 5.59 -22.15
N TRP A 172 -22.05 5.47 -21.27
CA TRP A 172 -22.29 5.34 -19.83
C TRP A 172 -22.86 6.61 -19.21
N VAL A 173 -22.39 7.79 -19.63
CA VAL A 173 -22.98 9.08 -19.25
C VAL A 173 -24.44 9.18 -19.68
N GLU A 174 -24.77 8.78 -20.90
CA GLU A 174 -26.14 8.78 -21.42
C GLU A 174 -27.05 7.81 -20.65
N ARG A 175 -26.55 6.59 -20.39
CA ARG A 175 -27.28 5.50 -19.75
C ARG A 175 -27.48 5.73 -18.25
N PHE A 176 -26.41 6.00 -17.51
CA PHE A 176 -26.42 6.07 -16.05
C PHE A 176 -26.63 7.48 -15.52
N ARG A 177 -26.34 8.53 -16.30
CA ARG A 177 -26.58 9.94 -15.96
C ARG A 177 -25.98 10.34 -14.60
N GLY A 178 -26.78 10.97 -13.74
CA GLY A 178 -26.37 11.51 -12.44
C GLY A 178 -25.54 10.55 -11.58
N PRO A 179 -25.93 9.27 -11.41
CA PRO A 179 -25.12 8.25 -10.76
C PRO A 179 -23.67 8.16 -11.25
N TYR A 180 -23.43 8.22 -12.56
CA TYR A 180 -22.09 8.15 -13.14
C TYR A 180 -21.27 9.40 -12.81
N PHE A 181 -21.85 10.59 -12.94
CA PHE A 181 -21.18 11.84 -12.55
C PHE A 181 -20.85 11.90 -11.05
N ASN A 182 -21.67 11.28 -10.20
CA ASN A 182 -21.48 11.27 -8.76
C ASN A 182 -20.75 10.01 -8.27
N MET A 183 -20.02 9.29 -9.13
CA MET A 183 -19.41 8.01 -8.77
C MET A 183 -18.41 8.14 -7.62
N GLU A 184 -17.55 9.17 -7.65
CA GLU A 184 -16.61 9.47 -6.58
C GLU A 184 -17.32 9.84 -5.27
N GLN A 185 -18.41 10.61 -5.35
CA GLN A 185 -19.22 10.95 -4.17
C GLN A 185 -19.92 9.71 -3.58
N ASN A 186 -20.32 8.76 -4.42
CA ASN A 186 -20.86 7.48 -3.97
C ASN A 186 -19.77 6.67 -3.24
N ARG A 187 -18.57 6.51 -3.82
CA ARG A 187 -17.43 5.86 -3.15
C ARG A 187 -17.09 6.52 -1.82
N TYR A 188 -17.04 7.86 -1.78
CA TYR A 188 -16.80 8.63 -0.56
C TYR A 188 -17.83 8.33 0.54
N ARG A 189 -19.12 8.28 0.20
CA ARG A 189 -20.20 7.99 1.16
C ARG A 189 -20.13 6.54 1.66
N ASP A 190 -19.73 5.63 0.78
CA ASP A 190 -19.71 4.20 1.07
C ASP A 190 -18.44 3.81 1.85
N LEU A 191 -17.36 4.59 1.77
CA LEU A 191 -16.09 4.39 2.48
C LEU A 191 -16.25 4.01 3.97
N PRO A 192 -16.98 4.77 4.82
CA PRO A 192 -17.20 4.40 6.23
C PRO A 192 -18.36 3.42 6.47
N LYS A 193 -19.25 3.20 5.48
CA LYS A 193 -20.46 2.37 5.64
C LYS A 193 -20.20 0.91 5.27
N THR A 194 -19.60 0.70 4.11
CA THR A 194 -19.39 -0.62 3.49
C THR A 194 -17.98 -0.77 2.92
N GLY A 195 -17.24 0.33 2.74
CA GLY A 195 -15.88 0.33 2.21
C GLY A 195 -14.80 0.11 3.27
N ARG A 196 -13.57 0.55 2.97
CA ARG A 196 -12.37 0.24 3.78
C ARG A 196 -12.36 0.83 5.20
N LEU A 197 -13.14 1.88 5.47
CA LEU A 197 -13.31 2.44 6.82
C LEU A 197 -14.49 1.84 7.59
N LYS A 198 -15.16 0.82 7.06
CA LYS A 198 -16.25 0.14 7.78
C LYS A 198 -15.79 -0.27 9.18
N ASP A 199 -16.65 -0.03 10.17
CA ASP A 199 -16.41 -0.33 11.58
C ASP A 199 -15.19 0.36 12.22
N VAL A 200 -14.68 1.41 11.57
CA VAL A 200 -13.64 2.29 12.10
C VAL A 200 -14.21 3.72 12.22
N ALA A 201 -14.01 4.35 13.37
CA ALA A 201 -14.52 5.68 13.67
C ALA A 201 -13.38 6.66 13.93
N LEU A 202 -13.61 7.92 13.55
CA LEU A 202 -12.72 9.03 13.82
C LEU A 202 -13.17 9.78 15.08
N ASN A 203 -12.34 9.77 16.11
CA ASN A 203 -12.47 10.49 17.36
C ASN A 203 -11.53 11.70 17.37
N LEU A 204 -12.06 12.89 17.09
CA LEU A 204 -11.29 14.13 17.03
C LEU A 204 -11.04 14.78 18.39
N ASP A 205 -11.63 14.24 19.46
CA ASP A 205 -11.42 14.69 20.83
C ASP A 205 -10.39 13.84 21.59
N ALA A 206 -9.80 12.85 20.93
CA ALA A 206 -8.69 12.10 21.46
C ALA A 206 -7.49 13.01 21.77
N GLU A 207 -6.96 12.90 22.99
CA GLU A 207 -5.78 13.66 23.44
C GLU A 207 -4.54 13.35 22.60
N ASN A 208 -4.34 12.07 22.29
CA ASN A 208 -3.24 11.63 21.45
C ASN A 208 -3.67 11.50 19.99
N PRO A 209 -2.88 11.98 19.02
CA PRO A 209 -3.16 11.80 17.60
C PRO A 209 -3.29 10.33 17.15
N GLU A 210 -2.55 9.42 17.80
CA GLU A 210 -2.61 7.98 17.51
C GLU A 210 -3.94 7.33 17.90
N ASP A 211 -4.68 7.94 18.83
CA ASP A 211 -5.97 7.44 19.32
C ASP A 211 -7.16 8.00 18.52
N ARG A 212 -6.90 8.79 17.47
CA ARG A 212 -7.95 9.40 16.65
C ARG A 212 -8.75 8.37 15.88
N TRP A 213 -8.11 7.33 15.38
CA TRP A 213 -8.80 6.28 14.64
C TRP A 213 -9.01 5.07 15.55
N GLN A 214 -10.25 4.63 15.68
CA GLN A 214 -10.62 3.56 16.59
C GLN A 214 -11.53 2.55 15.89
N ALA A 215 -11.17 1.27 15.96
CA ALA A 215 -12.06 0.19 15.53
C ALA A 215 -13.15 -0.04 16.58
N LYS A 216 -14.40 -0.23 16.14
CA LYS A 216 -15.53 -0.52 17.05
C LYS A 216 -15.40 -1.90 17.70
N GLU A 217 -15.00 -2.88 16.92
CA GLU A 217 -14.73 -4.27 17.33
C GLU A 217 -13.50 -4.77 16.56
N GLY A 218 -12.56 -5.42 17.25
CA GLY A 218 -11.37 -6.03 16.65
C GLY A 218 -11.50 -7.55 16.60
N LYS A 219 -11.19 -8.16 15.46
CA LYS A 219 -11.11 -9.63 15.38
C LYS A 219 -9.93 -10.14 16.23
N THR A 220 -10.14 -11.20 16.98
CA THR A 220 -9.10 -11.83 17.84
C THR A 220 -8.16 -12.75 17.04
N LEU A 221 -7.72 -12.34 15.85
CA LEU A 221 -6.68 -13.04 15.06
C LEU A 221 -5.27 -12.54 15.40
N SER A 222 -5.18 -11.49 16.20
CA SER A 222 -3.94 -10.78 16.51
C SER A 222 -3.03 -11.59 17.44
N GLU A 223 -3.63 -12.49 18.23
CA GLU A 223 -2.93 -13.35 19.18
C GLU A 223 -2.32 -14.61 18.54
N LEU A 224 -2.75 -14.96 17.31
CA LEU A 224 -2.26 -16.11 16.57
C LEU A 224 -0.92 -15.78 15.90
N GLU A 225 0.00 -16.73 15.96
CA GLU A 225 1.34 -16.64 15.36
C GLU A 225 1.33 -17.17 13.92
N GLY A 226 2.24 -16.66 13.08
CA GLY A 226 2.32 -17.01 11.65
C GLY A 226 1.37 -16.21 10.74
N ASN A 227 1.17 -16.71 9.51
CA ASN A 227 0.36 -16.04 8.46
C ASN A 227 -1.11 -16.43 8.48
N LEU A 228 -1.56 -17.12 9.53
CA LEU A 228 -2.86 -17.77 9.55
C LEU A 228 -3.95 -16.75 9.17
N GLU A 229 -4.55 -16.96 7.99
CA GLU A 229 -5.66 -16.23 7.39
C GLU A 229 -5.36 -14.88 6.70
N ILE A 230 -4.10 -14.43 6.64
CA ILE A 230 -3.75 -13.15 5.99
C ILE A 230 -2.50 -13.29 5.13
N GLU A 231 -2.65 -13.01 3.84
CA GLU A 231 -1.57 -13.11 2.87
C GLU A 231 -0.71 -11.84 2.81
N PRO A 232 0.62 -11.95 2.57
CA PRO A 232 1.45 -10.78 2.31
C PRO A 232 0.92 -9.96 1.13
N GLY A 233 0.91 -8.65 1.30
CA GLY A 233 0.34 -7.70 0.36
C GLY A 233 -1.02 -7.14 0.77
N GLU A 234 -1.68 -7.69 1.79
CA GLU A 234 -2.87 -7.07 2.36
C GLU A 234 -2.58 -5.64 2.84
N TRP A 235 -3.51 -4.72 2.57
CA TRP A 235 -3.32 -3.28 2.71
C TRP A 235 -4.49 -2.58 3.40
N TRP A 236 -4.15 -1.64 4.29
CA TRP A 236 -5.08 -0.88 5.11
C TRP A 236 -4.82 0.62 5.03
N LEU A 237 -5.89 1.41 5.16
CA LEU A 237 -5.81 2.87 5.23
C LEU A 237 -5.02 3.32 6.47
N ASN A 238 -5.24 2.71 7.63
CA ASN A 238 -4.57 3.06 8.87
C ASN A 238 -4.53 1.87 9.85
N LEU A 239 -3.84 2.04 10.97
CA LEU A 239 -3.60 0.94 11.90
C LEU A 239 -4.88 0.51 12.64
N ALA A 240 -5.89 1.40 12.74
CA ALA A 240 -7.20 1.02 13.25
C ALA A 240 -7.94 0.05 12.31
N CYS A 241 -7.79 0.19 10.99
CA CYS A 241 -8.31 -0.77 10.02
C CYS A 241 -7.59 -2.13 10.13
N ALA A 242 -6.27 -2.11 10.27
CA ALA A 242 -5.48 -3.33 10.50
C ALA A 242 -5.88 -4.01 11.82
N HIS A 243 -6.13 -3.23 12.88
CA HIS A 243 -6.61 -3.74 14.17
C HIS A 243 -8.02 -4.34 14.08
N ARG A 244 -8.94 -3.69 13.35
CA ARG A 244 -10.28 -4.23 13.07
C ARG A 244 -10.19 -5.62 12.45
N ASP A 245 -9.31 -5.78 11.46
CA ASP A 245 -9.14 -7.03 10.73
C ASP A 245 -8.33 -8.07 11.50
N GLY A 246 -7.77 -7.69 12.65
CA GLY A 246 -7.13 -8.60 13.60
C GLY A 246 -5.69 -8.95 13.28
N ILE A 247 -5.03 -8.29 12.32
CA ILE A 247 -3.60 -8.55 12.08
C ILE A 247 -2.71 -7.97 13.19
N VAL A 248 -3.18 -6.91 13.86
CA VAL A 248 -2.51 -6.26 14.98
C VAL A 248 -3.45 -6.14 16.17
N GLY A 249 -2.90 -6.06 17.38
CA GLY A 249 -3.67 -5.98 18.63
C GLY A 249 -3.93 -4.56 19.14
N SER A 250 -3.54 -3.53 18.39
CA SER A 250 -3.80 -2.13 18.73
C SER A 250 -3.79 -1.23 17.50
N ALA A 251 -4.51 -0.12 17.57
CA ALA A 251 -4.42 0.99 16.61
C ALA A 251 -3.18 1.88 16.83
N ARG A 252 -2.33 1.58 17.82
CA ARG A 252 -1.05 2.27 18.07
C ARG A 252 0.13 1.48 17.54
N GLU A 253 1.23 2.17 17.22
CA GLU A 253 2.47 1.57 16.74
C GLU A 253 3.22 0.82 17.86
N LYS A 254 2.65 -0.30 18.30
CA LYS A 254 3.16 -1.15 19.38
C LYS A 254 3.20 -2.61 18.92
N PRO A 255 4.18 -3.39 19.41
CA PRO A 255 4.21 -4.83 19.21
C PRO A 255 2.89 -5.46 19.70
N THR A 256 2.31 -6.30 18.86
CA THR A 256 1.14 -7.11 19.18
C THR A 256 1.59 -8.31 19.99
N LYS A 257 1.02 -8.49 21.18
CA LYS A 257 1.30 -9.67 22.01
C LYS A 257 0.47 -10.85 21.51
N GLY A 258 1.16 -11.93 21.19
CA GLY A 258 0.59 -13.25 20.92
C GLY A 258 0.58 -14.13 22.16
N LYS A 259 0.16 -15.38 21.96
CA LYS A 259 0.09 -16.38 23.03
C LYS A 259 1.46 -16.77 23.59
N TYR A 260 2.49 -16.85 22.74
CA TYR A 260 3.84 -17.27 23.15
C TYR A 260 4.92 -16.18 22.98
N GLY A 261 4.54 -14.99 22.49
CA GLY A 261 5.50 -13.90 22.30
C GLY A 261 4.90 -12.69 21.61
N VAL A 262 5.67 -12.07 20.71
CA VAL A 262 5.18 -11.01 19.82
C VAL A 262 4.69 -11.63 18.52
N ALA A 263 3.43 -11.37 18.15
CA ALA A 263 2.82 -11.94 16.94
C ALA A 263 2.90 -11.01 15.72
N ALA A 264 2.93 -9.69 15.94
CA ALA A 264 3.03 -8.69 14.87
C ALA A 264 3.77 -7.44 15.34
N LEU A 265 4.50 -6.81 14.43
CA LEU A 265 5.27 -5.58 14.67
C LEU A 265 4.96 -4.55 13.57
N PRO A 266 4.16 -3.53 13.88
CA PRO A 266 3.97 -2.38 13.00
C PRO A 266 5.21 -1.49 12.98
N LEU A 267 5.74 -1.24 11.80
CA LEU A 267 6.83 -0.32 11.48
C LEU A 267 6.25 0.86 10.69
N LEU A 268 5.69 1.84 11.40
CA LEU A 268 5.09 3.03 10.79
C LEU A 268 6.06 4.21 10.77
N THR A 269 7.00 4.23 11.71
CA THR A 269 8.04 5.25 11.85
C THR A 269 9.42 4.62 12.05
N GLY A 270 10.46 5.42 11.86
CA GLY A 270 11.85 4.96 11.90
C GLY A 270 12.45 4.88 10.50
N GLN A 271 13.54 4.12 10.39
CA GLN A 271 14.30 3.97 9.16
C GLN A 271 14.72 2.52 8.96
N GLU A 272 14.68 2.06 7.72
CA GLU A 272 15.22 0.76 7.33
C GLU A 272 16.36 0.94 6.33
N LYS A 273 17.35 0.04 6.40
CA LYS A 273 18.41 -0.09 5.41
C LYS A 273 18.58 -1.58 5.09
N ILE A 274 18.61 -1.91 3.81
CA ILE A 274 18.87 -3.26 3.33
C ILE A 274 20.38 -3.49 3.37
N ASP A 275 20.77 -4.67 3.83
CA ASP A 275 22.11 -5.19 3.75
C ASP A 275 22.13 -6.34 2.74
N ASP A 276 22.45 -5.99 1.48
CA ASP A 276 22.38 -6.92 0.34
C ASP A 276 23.39 -8.08 0.48
N GLU A 277 24.49 -7.89 1.22
CA GLU A 277 25.52 -8.91 1.41
C GLU A 277 25.07 -10.02 2.36
N GLU A 278 24.34 -9.65 3.43
CA GLU A 278 23.83 -10.59 4.43
C GLU A 278 22.38 -11.02 4.15
N GLY A 279 21.69 -10.40 3.19
CA GLY A 279 20.25 -10.60 2.97
C GLY A 279 19.39 -10.15 4.15
N THR A 280 19.92 -9.28 5.02
CA THR A 280 19.23 -8.81 6.22
C THR A 280 18.78 -7.36 6.10
N LEU A 281 17.80 -6.99 6.91
CA LEU A 281 17.23 -5.65 6.98
C LEU A 281 17.49 -5.05 8.35
N LYS A 282 18.12 -3.88 8.37
CA LYS A 282 18.40 -3.13 9.61
C LYS A 282 17.32 -2.08 9.81
N TYR A 283 16.43 -2.28 10.79
CA TYR A 283 15.44 -1.30 11.21
C TYR A 283 15.95 -0.51 12.42
N VAL A 284 15.89 0.81 12.38
CA VAL A 284 16.27 1.72 13.45
C VAL A 284 15.10 2.62 13.85
N ARG A 285 14.79 2.63 15.15
CA ARG A 285 13.82 3.53 15.78
C ARG A 285 14.55 4.41 16.79
N GLN A 286 14.16 5.68 16.87
CA GLN A 286 14.67 6.62 17.86
C GLN A 286 13.52 7.34 18.56
N GLY A 287 13.66 7.63 19.85
CA GLY A 287 12.64 8.33 20.63
C GLY A 287 12.97 8.41 22.11
N ARG A 288 11.94 8.68 22.92
CA ARG A 288 12.02 8.50 24.37
C ARG A 288 12.09 7.00 24.68
N ILE A 289 12.51 6.66 25.90
CA ILE A 289 12.54 5.24 26.31
C ILE A 289 11.16 4.57 26.20
N THR A 290 10.07 5.32 26.38
CA THR A 290 8.69 4.84 26.24
C THR A 290 8.31 4.48 24.81
N ASP A 291 9.03 5.03 23.83
CA ASP A 291 8.81 4.83 22.41
C ASP A 291 9.64 3.65 21.89
N ILE A 292 10.56 3.13 22.70
CA ILE A 292 11.44 2.02 22.38
C ILE A 292 10.85 0.71 22.90
N HIS A 293 10.76 -0.28 22.01
CA HIS A 293 10.17 -1.59 22.30
C HIS A 293 11.19 -2.52 22.95
N VAL A 294 11.64 -2.19 24.17
CA VAL A 294 12.67 -2.95 24.91
C VAL A 294 12.31 -4.42 25.07
N SER A 295 11.02 -4.76 25.14
CA SER A 295 10.54 -6.14 25.22
C SER A 295 10.95 -7.03 24.03
N LEU A 296 11.34 -6.45 22.89
CA LEU A 296 11.79 -7.22 21.73
C LEU A 296 13.14 -7.91 21.95
N ILE A 297 13.91 -7.54 22.98
CA ILE A 297 15.17 -8.21 23.31
C ILE A 297 15.00 -9.71 23.60
N SER A 298 13.86 -10.09 24.20
CA SER A 298 13.56 -11.50 24.48
C SER A 298 12.95 -12.25 23.29
N GLN A 299 12.82 -11.59 22.13
CA GLN A 299 12.20 -12.12 20.92
C GLN A 299 13.23 -12.40 19.81
N VAL A 300 14.53 -12.38 20.12
CA VAL A 300 15.58 -12.79 19.18
C VAL A 300 15.37 -14.26 18.82
N GLY A 301 15.37 -14.56 17.52
CA GLY A 301 15.05 -15.87 16.96
C GLY A 301 13.55 -16.13 16.76
N ALA A 302 12.66 -15.26 17.30
CA ALA A 302 11.23 -15.38 17.09
C ALA A 302 10.82 -14.80 15.72
N THR A 303 9.77 -15.39 15.15
CA THR A 303 9.17 -15.00 13.88
C THR A 303 7.86 -14.26 14.12
N PHE A 304 7.63 -13.16 13.40
CA PHE A 304 6.42 -12.35 13.57
C PHE A 304 6.06 -11.62 12.27
N ARG A 305 4.81 -11.14 12.21
CA ARG A 305 4.27 -10.39 11.09
C ARG A 305 4.82 -8.97 11.06
N ILE A 306 5.36 -8.51 9.93
CA ILE A 306 5.78 -7.11 9.74
C ILE A 306 4.72 -6.35 8.96
N LEU A 307 4.30 -5.22 9.50
CA LEU A 307 3.49 -4.24 8.76
C LEU A 307 4.32 -2.98 8.53
N ARG A 308 4.36 -2.46 7.30
CA ARG A 308 5.06 -1.21 6.96
C ARG A 308 4.06 -0.10 6.69
N GLY A 309 4.27 1.06 7.33
CA GLY A 309 3.50 2.27 7.06
C GLY A 309 4.20 3.19 6.06
N HIS A 310 3.41 3.99 5.32
CA HIS A 310 3.93 4.91 4.30
C HIS A 310 4.84 6.04 4.84
N HIS A 311 4.83 6.31 6.15
CA HIS A 311 5.74 7.27 6.79
C HIS A 311 7.08 6.65 7.20
N LEU A 312 7.24 5.33 7.08
CA LEU A 312 8.48 4.64 7.37
C LEU A 312 9.52 5.04 6.32
N ARG A 313 10.73 5.41 6.75
CA ARG A 313 11.83 5.69 5.82
C ARG A 313 12.46 4.39 5.38
N SER A 314 11.85 3.74 4.41
CA SER A 314 12.26 2.43 3.90
C SER A 314 12.08 2.35 2.38
N PRO A 315 12.97 1.67 1.65
CA PRO A 315 12.74 1.33 0.24
C PRO A 315 11.50 0.45 0.02
N TYR A 316 11.06 -0.28 1.05
CA TYR A 316 9.88 -1.15 1.00
C TYR A 316 8.63 -0.51 1.57
N ALA A 317 8.68 0.73 2.06
CA ALA A 317 7.49 1.40 2.57
C ALA A 317 6.44 1.55 1.46
N PRO A 318 5.15 1.26 1.73
CA PRO A 318 4.10 1.50 0.75
C PRO A 318 3.95 3.00 0.47
N LYS A 319 3.46 3.37 -0.72
CA LYS A 319 3.23 4.78 -1.09
C LYS A 319 2.18 5.48 -0.23
N ALA A 320 1.24 4.71 0.31
CA ALA A 320 0.13 5.16 1.14
C ALA A 320 -0.29 4.06 2.12
N GLY A 321 -1.00 4.43 3.19
CA GLY A 321 -1.55 3.47 4.15
C GLY A 321 -0.51 2.62 4.87
N ILE A 322 -0.88 1.36 5.12
CA ILE A 322 -0.11 0.33 5.83
C ILE A 322 -0.25 -0.99 5.07
N ARG A 323 0.86 -1.68 4.82
CA ARG A 323 0.88 -2.97 4.12
C ARG A 323 1.49 -4.05 5.01
N TYR A 324 0.95 -5.26 4.93
CA TYR A 324 1.55 -6.44 5.53
C TYR A 324 2.57 -7.09 4.58
N ASP A 325 3.82 -7.25 5.03
CA ASP A 325 4.93 -7.67 4.17
C ASP A 325 5.38 -9.12 4.38
N GLY A 326 4.72 -9.83 5.28
CA GLY A 326 5.03 -11.22 5.62
C GLY A 326 5.73 -11.41 6.96
N LEU A 327 6.28 -12.60 7.14
CA LEU A 327 7.01 -13.01 8.34
C LEU A 327 8.48 -12.63 8.28
N TYR A 328 8.99 -12.17 9.41
CA TYR A 328 10.40 -11.88 9.62
C TYR A 328 10.85 -12.45 10.95
N THR A 329 12.14 -12.80 11.02
CA THR A 329 12.83 -13.25 12.23
C THR A 329 13.77 -12.16 12.73
N ILE A 330 13.76 -11.86 14.04
CA ILE A 330 14.80 -11.00 14.64
C ILE A 330 16.08 -11.80 14.78
N ARG A 331 17.10 -11.46 13.99
CA ARG A 331 18.46 -12.02 14.14
C ARG A 331 19.24 -11.33 15.24
N ARG A 332 19.01 -10.02 15.43
CA ARG A 332 19.72 -9.24 16.45
C ARG A 332 18.86 -8.10 16.99
N TYR A 333 18.97 -7.86 18.28
CA TYR A 333 18.48 -6.67 18.96
C TYR A 333 19.66 -5.88 19.52
N SER A 334 19.67 -4.57 19.30
CA SER A 334 20.63 -3.65 19.91
C SER A 334 19.90 -2.41 20.40
N GLN A 335 20.34 -1.86 21.52
CA GLN A 335 19.86 -0.58 22.04
C GLN A 335 21.04 0.27 22.51
N TRP A 336 20.92 1.58 22.34
CA TRP A 336 21.88 2.54 22.88
C TRP A 336 21.21 3.87 23.14
N PHE A 337 21.83 4.67 24.00
CA PHE A 337 21.44 6.05 24.22
C PHE A 337 22.42 6.95 23.48
N ASN A 338 21.89 7.96 22.78
CA ASN A 338 22.70 8.97 22.12
C ASN A 338 22.59 10.26 22.91
N GLU A 339 23.64 10.56 23.66
CA GLU A 339 23.76 11.74 24.53
C GLU A 339 23.62 13.07 23.77
N VAL A 340 24.07 13.12 22.51
CA VAL A 340 24.00 14.35 21.70
C VAL A 340 22.57 14.67 21.31
N SER A 341 21.79 13.65 20.93
CA SER A 341 20.40 13.81 20.54
C SER A 341 19.41 13.71 21.70
N ASP A 342 19.87 13.34 22.89
CA ASP A 342 19.06 12.98 24.07
C ASP A 342 17.94 11.97 23.72
N ARG A 343 18.30 10.92 22.98
CA ARG A 343 17.34 9.92 22.46
C ARG A 343 17.85 8.51 22.60
N HIS A 344 16.92 7.63 22.98
CA HIS A 344 17.14 6.20 22.92
C HIS A 344 16.97 5.71 21.49
N HIS A 345 17.83 4.77 21.12
CA HIS A 345 17.84 4.12 19.83
C HIS A 345 17.67 2.62 20.01
N MET A 346 16.91 2.02 19.10
CA MET A 346 16.74 0.58 18.98
C MET A 346 17.04 0.19 17.55
N MET A 347 17.86 -0.85 17.38
CA MET A 347 18.11 -1.47 16.09
C MET A 347 17.70 -2.94 16.13
N LEU A 348 16.94 -3.34 15.11
CA LEU A 348 16.63 -4.73 14.83
C LEU A 348 17.33 -5.13 13.53
N THR A 349 18.02 -6.26 13.54
CA THR A 349 18.41 -6.96 12.31
C THR A 349 17.34 -8.00 12.04
N LEU A 350 16.61 -7.83 10.95
CA LEU A 350 15.47 -8.64 10.54
C LEU A 350 15.86 -9.46 9.32
N GLU A 351 15.38 -10.70 9.26
CA GLU A 351 15.52 -11.55 8.09
C GLU A 351 14.13 -12.04 7.68
N ARG A 352 13.80 -11.91 6.39
CA ARG A 352 12.51 -12.33 5.88
C ARG A 352 12.47 -13.86 5.81
N VAL A 353 11.39 -14.47 6.28
CA VAL A 353 11.22 -15.93 6.18
C VAL A 353 11.03 -16.32 4.71
N GLU A 354 11.57 -17.46 4.32
CA GLU A 354 11.38 -18.05 2.99
C GLU A 354 9.95 -18.60 2.80
N ASP A 355 9.62 -19.13 1.62
CA ASP A 355 8.34 -19.82 1.33
C ASP A 355 7.05 -19.00 1.54
N GLN A 356 7.14 -17.68 1.36
CA GLN A 356 6.00 -16.77 1.31
C GLN A 356 6.09 -15.88 0.07
N LYS A 357 4.98 -15.26 -0.33
CA LYS A 357 4.93 -14.39 -1.53
C LYS A 357 6.14 -13.44 -1.58
N PRO A 358 6.91 -13.37 -2.68
CA PRO A 358 8.09 -12.51 -2.80
C PRO A 358 7.80 -11.04 -2.46
N ILE A 359 8.79 -10.32 -1.93
CA ILE A 359 8.63 -8.89 -1.58
C ILE A 359 8.42 -8.03 -2.83
N GLU A 360 9.02 -8.45 -3.94
CA GLU A 360 8.91 -7.85 -5.27
C GLU A 360 7.47 -7.86 -5.78
N ASP A 361 6.70 -8.91 -5.43
CA ASP A 361 5.30 -9.08 -5.85
C ASP A 361 4.31 -8.30 -4.98
N ILE A 362 4.78 -7.58 -3.96
CA ILE A 362 3.92 -6.77 -3.08
C ILE A 362 4.41 -5.33 -2.94
N VAL A 363 5.64 -5.00 -3.37
CA VAL A 363 6.22 -3.66 -3.22
C VAL A 363 5.40 -2.58 -3.94
N TYR A 364 4.70 -2.95 -5.01
CA TYR A 364 3.85 -2.06 -5.80
C TYR A 364 2.50 -1.75 -5.13
N ILE A 365 2.11 -2.51 -4.09
CA ILE A 365 0.90 -2.25 -3.31
C ILE A 365 1.16 -1.04 -2.39
N PRO A 366 0.25 -0.05 -2.31
CA PRO A 366 -1.13 -0.06 -2.79
C PRO A 366 -1.31 0.03 -4.31
N ARG A 367 -2.29 -0.73 -4.82
CA ARG A 367 -2.74 -0.71 -6.22
C ARG A 367 -3.44 0.62 -6.57
N PRO A 368 -3.64 0.96 -7.85
CA PRO A 368 -4.33 2.18 -8.25
C PRO A 368 -5.72 2.36 -7.62
N SER A 369 -6.54 1.31 -7.54
CA SER A 369 -7.84 1.34 -6.85
C SER A 369 -7.72 1.67 -5.36
N GLU A 370 -6.69 1.14 -4.70
CA GLU A 370 -6.39 1.40 -3.29
C GLU A 370 -5.84 2.82 -3.07
N MET A 371 -5.11 3.36 -4.05
CA MET A 371 -4.71 4.76 -4.07
C MET A 371 -5.91 5.69 -4.20
N ASP A 372 -6.92 5.34 -5.01
CA ASP A 372 -8.16 6.11 -5.07
C ASP A 372 -8.88 6.10 -3.70
N ASP A 373 -8.94 4.95 -3.02
CA ASP A 373 -9.50 4.84 -1.67
C ASP A 373 -8.71 5.67 -0.65
N TRP A 374 -7.38 5.73 -0.79
CA TRP A 374 -6.51 6.57 0.03
C TRP A 374 -6.79 8.06 -0.14
N GLU A 375 -6.98 8.53 -1.37
CA GLU A 375 -7.33 9.94 -1.63
C GLU A 375 -8.68 10.30 -1.02
N LEU A 376 -9.67 9.41 -1.13
CA LEU A 376 -10.97 9.58 -0.49
C LEU A 376 -10.85 9.60 1.04
N TYR A 377 -10.01 8.75 1.61
CA TYR A 377 -9.70 8.73 3.03
C TYR A 377 -9.08 10.05 3.50
N GLN A 378 -8.08 10.58 2.79
CA GLN A 378 -7.46 11.86 3.13
C GLN A 378 -8.46 13.02 3.08
N LYS A 379 -9.33 13.02 2.06
CA LYS A 379 -10.43 13.99 1.95
C LYS A 379 -11.38 13.87 3.14
N TYR A 380 -11.80 12.65 3.48
CA TYR A 380 -12.72 12.37 4.59
C TYR A 380 -12.14 12.87 5.92
N GLU A 381 -10.90 12.52 6.23
CA GLU A 381 -10.21 12.96 7.45
C GLU A 381 -10.08 14.48 7.49
N GLY A 382 -9.65 15.10 6.38
CA GLY A 382 -9.47 16.54 6.27
C GLY A 382 -10.77 17.33 6.47
N GLU A 383 -11.88 16.86 5.88
CA GLU A 383 -13.20 17.48 6.06
C GLU A 383 -13.72 17.33 7.48
N ALA A 384 -13.55 16.17 8.10
CA ALA A 384 -13.93 15.95 9.50
C ALA A 384 -13.16 16.88 10.45
N ILE A 385 -11.85 17.02 10.27
CA ILE A 385 -11.01 17.94 11.06
C ILE A 385 -11.45 19.39 10.87
N LYS A 386 -11.72 19.82 9.62
CA LYS A 386 -12.18 21.18 9.33
C LYS A 386 -13.52 21.47 9.99
N LYS A 387 -14.48 20.55 9.90
CA LYS A 387 -15.79 20.67 10.53
C LYS A 387 -15.67 20.77 12.05
N HIS A 388 -14.81 19.95 12.67
CA HIS A 388 -14.59 19.99 14.12
C HIS A 388 -13.94 21.29 14.58
N LYS A 389 -12.91 21.76 13.88
CA LYS A 389 -12.27 23.06 14.18
C LYS A 389 -13.24 24.22 14.01
N GLY A 390 -14.04 24.21 12.95
CA GLY A 390 -15.09 25.19 12.73
C GLY A 390 -16.08 25.20 13.90
N ASN A 391 -16.59 24.03 14.29
CA ASN A 391 -17.51 23.91 15.42
C ASN A 391 -16.91 24.42 16.74
N LYS A 392 -15.63 24.11 17.04
CA LYS A 392 -14.96 24.65 18.24
C LYS A 392 -14.84 26.17 18.19
N ALA A 393 -14.46 26.74 17.05
CA ALA A 393 -14.39 28.19 16.86
C ALA A 393 -15.74 28.92 16.95
N PHE A 394 -16.88 28.22 16.87
CA PHE A 394 -18.21 28.78 17.09
C PHE A 394 -18.72 28.63 18.54
N LEU A 395 -18.07 27.78 19.36
CA LEU A 395 -18.45 27.50 20.74
C LEU A 395 -17.57 28.23 21.78
N ASP A 396 -16.38 28.67 21.36
CA ASP A 396 -15.51 29.63 22.07
C ASP A 396 -15.89 31.07 21.71
#